data_AF-A0A7J4JFM9-F1
#
_entry.id   AF-A0A7J4JFM9-F1
#
_cell.length_a   1.000
_cell.length_b   1.000
_cell.length_c   1.000
_cell.angle_alpha   90.00
_cell.angle_beta   90.00
_cell.angle_gamma   90.00
#
_symmetry.space_group_name_H-M   'P 1'
#
loop_
_entity.id
_entity.type
_entity.pdbx_description
1 polymer ?
#
loop_
_entity_poly.entity_id
_entity_poly.type
_entity_poly.pdbx_seq_one_letter_code
_entity_poly.pdbx_strand_id
1 'polypeptide(L)'
;MAETKSEQNEISIIDRCKYAFLCFFVAVSIAMAYLSLHIMPSIAQDVSSNFYSLLIGISIPLLVYAIAKKATQSTAGALFASALSAPIQIYTWKTVSQLTHTIAVVLFLLTILAFLYLKEIDWRLAVLLPIIFAFVHIYALAMIPIYLLYMLFVKLEQREISQAELYFMIISSAFILGVFTLFQATPALLLIVKEYAVTHYYSIAAEKVVLHTAFIIAGALPIYLGFFGAYESLIKKRKSAYVLLACMLIFLLAMLFNIIPAALATPYFTLVLAGLSGFLYKELHEWLRTTRFKKHLNSIFIISSAVVLALGILHRIIFMSA
;
A
#
# COMPACT_ATOMS: atom_id res chain seq x y z
N MET A 1 -29.92 -36.66 3.02
CA MET A 1 -29.92 -36.19 1.61
C MET A 1 -30.35 -34.73 1.43
N ALA A 2 -31.09 -34.11 2.36
CA ALA A 2 -31.46 -32.69 2.29
C ALA A 2 -30.33 -31.73 2.74
N GLU A 3 -29.49 -32.14 3.70
CA GLU A 3 -28.39 -31.30 4.23
C GLU A 3 -27.28 -31.06 3.21
N THR A 4 -26.98 -32.04 2.35
CA THR A 4 -25.94 -31.96 1.33
C THR A 4 -26.28 -30.96 0.21
N LYS A 5 -27.58 -30.79 -0.12
CA LYS A 5 -28.06 -29.77 -1.06
C LYS A 5 -28.02 -28.36 -0.47
N SER A 6 -28.24 -28.22 0.84
CA SER A 6 -28.16 -26.94 1.56
C SER A 6 -26.73 -26.39 1.57
N GLU A 7 -25.74 -27.22 1.89
CA GLU A 7 -24.33 -26.82 1.90
C GLU A 7 -23.79 -26.48 0.50
N GLN A 8 -24.15 -27.26 -0.53
CA GLN A 8 -23.77 -26.94 -1.91
C GLN A 8 -24.37 -25.60 -2.39
N ASN A 9 -25.59 -25.27 -1.94
CA ASN A 9 -26.24 -24.01 -2.31
C ASN A 9 -25.60 -22.80 -1.57
N GLU A 10 -25.26 -22.95 -0.29
CA GLU A 10 -24.51 -21.94 0.48
C GLU A 10 -23.14 -21.64 -0.14
N ILE A 11 -22.40 -22.67 -0.58
CA ILE A 11 -21.09 -22.51 -1.24
C ILE A 11 -21.24 -21.74 -2.56
N SER A 12 -22.27 -22.02 -3.37
CA SER A 12 -22.51 -21.32 -4.64
C SER A 12 -22.92 -19.85 -4.44
N ILE A 13 -23.64 -19.53 -3.35
CA ILE A 13 -24.03 -18.16 -3.01
C ILE A 13 -22.79 -17.35 -2.60
N ILE A 14 -21.90 -17.94 -1.80
CA ILE A 14 -20.66 -17.29 -1.36
C ILE A 14 -19.74 -16.97 -2.54
N ASP A 15 -19.63 -17.86 -3.53
CA ASP A 15 -18.84 -17.59 -4.72
C ASP A 15 -19.44 -16.48 -5.60
N ARG A 16 -20.76 -16.43 -5.77
CA ARG A 16 -21.42 -15.30 -6.45
C ARG A 16 -21.25 -13.99 -5.69
N CYS A 17 -21.23 -14.03 -4.35
CA CYS A 17 -20.97 -12.86 -3.51
C CYS A 17 -19.54 -12.31 -3.68
N LYS A 18 -18.54 -13.15 -3.95
CA LYS A 18 -17.17 -12.69 -4.28
C LYS A 18 -17.12 -11.85 -5.56
N TYR A 19 -17.87 -12.25 -6.58
CA TYR A 19 -17.94 -11.51 -7.84
C TYR A 19 -18.80 -10.24 -7.73
N ALA A 20 -19.91 -10.29 -6.99
CA ALA A 20 -20.70 -9.10 -6.69
C ALA A 20 -19.88 -8.07 -5.88
N PHE A 21 -19.07 -8.53 -4.92
CA PHE A 21 -18.10 -7.70 -4.22
C PHE A 21 -17.09 -7.07 -5.18
N LEU A 22 -16.52 -7.85 -6.11
CA LEU A 22 -15.57 -7.35 -7.10
C LEU A 22 -16.18 -6.25 -7.98
N CYS A 23 -17.37 -6.49 -8.54
CA CYS A 23 -18.05 -5.53 -9.41
C CYS A 23 -18.45 -4.26 -8.67
N PHE A 24 -19.00 -4.39 -7.45
CA PHE A 24 -19.36 -3.26 -6.61
C PHE A 24 -18.12 -2.47 -6.17
N PHE A 25 -17.03 -3.16 -5.83
CA PHE A 25 -15.78 -2.53 -5.40
C PHE A 25 -15.06 -1.80 -6.54
N VAL A 26 -15.06 -2.37 -7.76
CA VAL A 26 -14.56 -1.69 -8.96
C VAL A 26 -15.42 -0.45 -9.23
N ALA A 27 -16.75 -0.56 -9.16
CA ALA A 27 -17.65 0.57 -9.33
C ALA A 27 -17.43 1.67 -8.27
N VAL A 28 -17.22 1.29 -7.01
CA VAL A 28 -16.93 2.21 -5.90
C VAL A 28 -15.57 2.88 -6.07
N SER A 29 -14.53 2.14 -6.44
CA SER A 29 -13.19 2.69 -6.65
C SER A 29 -13.17 3.65 -7.84
N ILE A 30 -13.89 3.32 -8.92
CA ILE A 30 -14.12 4.21 -10.06
C ILE A 30 -14.92 5.44 -9.63
N ALA A 31 -15.99 5.28 -8.85
CA ALA A 31 -16.81 6.38 -8.37
C ALA A 31 -16.03 7.32 -7.44
N MET A 32 -15.21 6.77 -6.53
CA MET A 32 -14.33 7.54 -5.66
C MET A 32 -13.23 8.27 -6.44
N ALA A 33 -12.61 7.60 -7.43
CA ALA A 33 -11.67 8.25 -8.33
C ALA A 33 -12.34 9.39 -9.15
N TYR A 34 -13.55 9.16 -9.65
CA TYR A 34 -14.34 10.15 -10.38
C TYR A 34 -14.75 11.35 -9.49
N LEU A 35 -15.28 11.08 -8.29
CA LEU A 35 -15.62 12.09 -7.29
C LEU A 35 -14.38 12.85 -6.79
N SER A 36 -13.21 12.21 -6.75
CA SER A 36 -11.96 12.88 -6.40
C SER A 36 -11.61 13.97 -7.43
N LEU A 37 -11.80 13.68 -8.73
CA LEU A 37 -11.56 14.61 -9.84
C LEU A 37 -12.55 15.77 -9.90
N HIS A 38 -13.86 15.52 -9.73
CA HIS A 38 -14.89 16.55 -9.93
C HIS A 38 -15.11 17.49 -8.74
N ILE A 39 -14.60 17.15 -7.55
CA ILE A 39 -14.75 17.96 -6.32
C ILE A 39 -13.41 18.63 -5.93
N MET A 40 -12.38 18.56 -6.77
CA MET A 40 -11.18 19.39 -6.59
C MET A 40 -11.42 20.82 -7.09
N PRO A 41 -10.88 21.85 -6.43
CA PRO A 41 -10.78 23.17 -7.06
C PRO A 41 -10.00 23.00 -8.36
N SER A 42 -10.42 23.68 -9.43
CA SER A 42 -9.79 23.59 -10.75
C SER A 42 -8.32 23.98 -10.64
N ILE A 43 -7.44 23.01 -10.43
CA ILE A 43 -6.04 23.16 -10.76
C ILE A 43 -6.07 23.33 -12.26
N ALA A 44 -5.86 24.56 -12.74
CA ALA A 44 -5.76 24.87 -14.15
C ALA A 44 -4.51 24.16 -14.70
N GLN A 45 -4.61 22.87 -14.99
CA GLN A 45 -3.59 22.06 -15.61
C GLN A 45 -4.28 21.05 -16.53
N ASP A 46 -3.73 20.92 -17.73
CA ASP A 46 -4.25 20.21 -18.89
C ASP A 46 -5.00 18.91 -18.59
N VAL A 47 -6.09 18.67 -19.33
CA VAL A 47 -6.89 17.43 -19.29
C VAL A 47 -6.02 16.15 -19.30
N SER A 48 -4.84 16.22 -19.94
CA SER A 48 -3.85 15.13 -19.98
C SER A 48 -3.24 14.79 -18.61
N SER A 49 -2.87 15.76 -17.76
CA SER A 49 -2.25 15.50 -16.45
C SER A 49 -3.23 14.85 -15.47
N ASN A 50 -4.51 15.25 -15.56
CA ASN A 50 -5.60 14.66 -14.79
C ASN A 50 -5.89 13.22 -15.21
N PHE A 51 -5.79 12.91 -16.51
CA PHE A 51 -5.95 11.55 -17.03
C PHE A 51 -4.82 10.60 -16.58
N TYR A 52 -3.55 11.04 -16.66
CA TYR A 52 -2.44 10.21 -16.18
C TYR A 52 -2.48 9.98 -14.67
N SER A 53 -2.84 11.00 -13.90
CA SER A 53 -3.05 10.86 -12.46
C SER A 53 -4.15 9.84 -12.15
N LEU A 54 -5.23 9.80 -12.95
CA LEU A 54 -6.32 8.81 -12.82
C LEU A 54 -5.80 7.39 -13.00
N LEU A 55 -5.08 7.15 -14.08
CA LEU A 55 -4.51 5.84 -14.39
C LEU A 55 -3.54 5.38 -13.29
N ILE A 56 -2.66 6.27 -12.84
CA ILE A 56 -1.70 5.99 -11.77
C ILE A 56 -2.44 5.69 -10.46
N GLY A 57 -3.46 6.48 -10.13
CA GLY A 57 -4.29 6.24 -8.95
C GLY A 57 -4.94 4.86 -8.96
N ILE A 58 -5.64 4.50 -10.04
CA ILE A 58 -6.33 3.20 -10.18
C ILE A 58 -5.35 2.02 -10.06
N SER A 59 -4.09 2.22 -10.46
CA SER A 59 -3.07 1.18 -10.33
C SER A 59 -2.75 0.83 -8.87
N ILE A 60 -2.92 1.75 -7.91
CA ILE A 60 -2.53 1.52 -6.50
C ILE A 60 -3.35 0.38 -5.87
N PRO A 61 -4.70 0.40 -5.88
CA PRO A 61 -5.48 -0.73 -5.37
C PRO A 61 -5.19 -2.05 -6.08
N LEU A 62 -4.90 -2.02 -7.39
CA LEU A 62 -4.54 -3.20 -8.18
C LEU A 62 -3.18 -3.78 -7.78
N LEU A 63 -2.21 -2.92 -7.49
CA LEU A 63 -0.90 -3.34 -6.99
C LEU A 63 -1.00 -3.92 -5.57
N VAL A 64 -1.77 -3.30 -4.68
CA VAL A 64 -2.03 -3.86 -3.35
C VAL A 64 -2.73 -5.21 -3.46
N TYR A 65 -3.70 -5.36 -4.36
CA TYR A 65 -4.31 -6.66 -4.67
C TYR A 65 -3.25 -7.68 -5.10
N ALA A 66 -2.38 -7.35 -6.07
CA ALA A 66 -1.37 -8.27 -6.59
C ALA A 66 -0.35 -8.68 -5.50
N ILE A 67 0.09 -7.73 -4.69
CA ILE A 67 1.00 -7.96 -3.55
C ILE A 67 0.34 -8.89 -2.53
N ALA A 68 -0.88 -8.56 -2.08
CA ALA A 68 -1.60 -9.35 -1.10
C ALA A 68 -1.95 -10.74 -1.64
N LYS A 69 -2.32 -10.86 -2.93
CA LYS A 69 -2.59 -12.15 -3.60
C LYS A 69 -1.35 -13.02 -3.60
N LYS A 70 -0.19 -12.44 -3.91
CA LYS A 70 1.07 -13.17 -3.90
C LYS A 70 1.50 -13.56 -2.49
N ALA A 71 1.37 -12.64 -1.54
CA ALA A 71 1.82 -12.83 -0.17
C ALA A 71 0.96 -13.86 0.59
N THR A 72 -0.36 -13.79 0.43
CA THR A 72 -1.33 -14.63 1.17
C THR A 72 -1.76 -15.88 0.41
N GLN A 73 -1.54 -15.93 -0.91
CA GLN A 73 -2.10 -16.92 -1.85
C GLN A 73 -3.64 -16.95 -1.90
N SER A 74 -4.33 -16.03 -1.21
CA SER A 74 -5.79 -15.97 -1.11
C SER A 74 -6.36 -14.88 -2.01
N THR A 75 -7.31 -15.23 -2.88
CA THR A 75 -8.04 -14.23 -3.68
C THR A 75 -8.88 -13.34 -2.77
N ALA A 76 -9.57 -13.93 -1.79
CA ALA A 76 -10.45 -13.17 -0.92
C ALA A 76 -9.67 -12.24 0.04
N GLY A 77 -8.52 -12.68 0.56
CA GLY A 77 -7.63 -11.84 1.35
C GLY A 77 -7.02 -10.70 0.53
N ALA A 78 -6.68 -10.95 -0.73
CA ALA A 78 -6.19 -9.93 -1.64
C ALA A 78 -7.24 -8.86 -1.98
N LEU A 79 -8.48 -9.30 -2.20
CA LEU A 79 -9.63 -8.42 -2.43
C LEU A 79 -9.91 -7.53 -1.21
N PHE A 80 -9.83 -8.12 -0.01
CA PHE A 80 -9.97 -7.39 1.23
C PHE A 80 -8.88 -6.32 1.41
N ALA A 81 -7.62 -6.69 1.19
CA ALA A 81 -6.48 -5.77 1.25
C ALA A 81 -6.60 -4.61 0.24
N SER A 82 -6.96 -4.93 -1.01
CA SER A 82 -7.21 -3.95 -2.07
C SER A 82 -8.32 -2.98 -1.68
N ALA A 83 -9.40 -3.47 -1.08
CA ALA A 83 -10.49 -2.63 -0.62
C ALA A 83 -10.10 -1.64 0.48
N LEU A 84 -9.26 -2.07 1.41
CA LEU A 84 -8.73 -1.19 2.45
C LEU A 84 -7.74 -0.16 1.92
N SER A 85 -7.14 -0.39 0.74
CA SER A 85 -6.20 0.55 0.12
C SER A 85 -6.84 1.67 -0.69
N ALA A 86 -8.07 1.48 -1.18
CA ALA A 86 -8.73 2.45 -2.06
C ALA A 86 -8.93 3.85 -1.43
N PRO A 87 -9.34 3.99 -0.15
CA PRO A 87 -9.42 5.30 0.50
C PRO A 87 -8.07 6.02 0.59
N ILE A 88 -6.98 5.27 0.72
CA ILE A 88 -5.61 5.79 0.84
C ILE A 88 -5.13 6.42 -0.48
N GLN A 89 -5.58 5.87 -1.62
CA GLN A 89 -5.32 6.43 -2.96
C GLN A 89 -5.79 7.89 -3.09
N ILE A 90 -6.94 8.22 -2.48
CA ILE A 90 -7.51 9.57 -2.54
C ILE A 90 -6.59 10.57 -1.82
N TYR A 91 -5.87 10.13 -0.78
CA TYR A 91 -4.90 10.98 -0.09
C TYR A 91 -3.62 11.18 -0.91
N THR A 92 -3.09 10.12 -1.54
CA THR A 92 -1.99 10.27 -2.51
C THR A 92 -2.37 11.18 -3.68
N TRP A 93 -3.68 11.34 -3.95
CA TRP A 93 -4.18 12.31 -4.91
C TRP A 93 -4.13 13.75 -4.40
N LYS A 94 -4.36 14.04 -3.11
CA LYS A 94 -4.26 15.44 -2.62
C LYS A 94 -2.82 15.96 -2.65
N THR A 95 -1.83 15.07 -2.61
CA THR A 95 -0.41 15.39 -2.84
C THR A 95 -0.04 15.51 -4.33
N VAL A 96 -1.01 15.46 -5.27
CA VAL A 96 -0.82 15.52 -6.75
C VAL A 96 -0.23 16.83 -7.27
N SER A 97 -0.04 17.84 -6.42
CA SER A 97 0.92 18.91 -6.74
C SER A 97 2.35 18.37 -6.96
N GLN A 98 2.63 17.11 -6.59
CA GLN A 98 3.88 16.38 -6.84
C GLN A 98 3.60 15.02 -7.53
N LEU A 99 3.37 15.03 -8.86
CA LEU A 99 3.29 13.82 -9.72
C LEU A 99 4.41 12.80 -9.44
N THR A 100 5.59 13.29 -9.09
CA THR A 100 6.77 12.52 -8.70
C THR A 100 6.52 11.63 -7.47
N HIS A 101 5.77 12.09 -6.47
CA HIS A 101 5.47 11.32 -5.26
C HIS A 101 4.47 10.20 -5.53
N THR A 102 3.44 10.42 -6.34
CA THR A 102 2.48 9.37 -6.72
C THR A 102 3.17 8.27 -7.54
N ILE A 103 4.05 8.66 -8.47
CA ILE A 103 4.89 7.70 -9.21
C ILE A 103 5.82 6.94 -8.26
N ALA A 104 6.40 7.62 -7.27
CA ALA A 104 7.25 7.00 -6.25
C ALA A 104 6.50 5.92 -5.44
N VAL A 105 5.25 6.17 -5.04
CA VAL A 105 4.41 5.17 -4.36
C VAL A 105 4.17 3.95 -5.26
N VAL A 106 3.88 4.16 -6.53
CA VAL A 106 3.67 3.07 -7.51
C VAL A 106 4.95 2.25 -7.71
N LEU A 107 6.09 2.91 -7.90
CA LEU A 107 7.39 2.24 -8.05
C LEU A 107 7.79 1.47 -6.79
N PHE A 108 7.47 2.00 -5.61
CA PHE A 108 7.66 1.30 -4.35
C PHE A 108 6.82 0.02 -4.28
N LEU A 109 5.52 0.08 -4.58
CA LEU A 109 4.65 -1.10 -4.59
C LEU A 109 5.09 -2.12 -5.66
N LEU A 110 5.49 -1.66 -6.84
CA LEU A 110 6.04 -2.52 -7.89
C LEU A 110 7.33 -3.20 -7.45
N THR A 111 8.21 -2.50 -6.71
CA THR A 111 9.44 -3.07 -6.17
C THR A 111 9.14 -4.18 -5.15
N ILE A 112 8.17 -3.97 -4.26
CA ILE A 112 7.69 -5.02 -3.35
C ILE A 112 7.13 -6.21 -4.14
N LEU A 113 6.29 -5.96 -5.14
CA LEU A 113 5.69 -7.00 -5.96
C LEU A 113 6.76 -7.82 -6.67
N ALA A 114 7.70 -7.16 -7.34
CA ALA A 114 8.81 -7.83 -8.01
C ALA A 114 9.64 -8.67 -7.05
N PHE A 115 9.91 -8.15 -5.84
CA PHE A 115 10.59 -8.90 -4.78
C PHE A 115 9.86 -10.20 -4.42
N LEU A 116 8.53 -10.15 -4.27
CA LEU A 116 7.71 -11.33 -3.99
C LEU A 116 7.67 -12.35 -5.15
N TYR A 117 7.96 -11.92 -6.37
CA TYR A 117 7.99 -12.75 -7.57
C TYR A 117 9.39 -13.22 -8.00
N LEU A 118 10.46 -12.92 -7.24
CA LEU A 118 11.84 -13.25 -7.62
C LEU A 118 12.14 -14.74 -7.93
N LYS A 119 11.27 -15.66 -7.51
CA LYS A 119 11.38 -17.08 -7.86
C LYS A 119 10.80 -17.42 -9.23
N GLU A 120 9.97 -16.55 -9.78
CA GLU A 120 9.19 -16.76 -11.02
C GLU A 120 9.64 -15.83 -12.15
N ILE A 121 10.27 -14.71 -11.84
CA ILE A 121 10.79 -13.75 -12.82
C ILE A 121 12.31 -13.70 -12.76
N ASP A 122 12.93 -13.32 -13.88
CA ASP A 122 14.37 -13.05 -13.90
C ASP A 122 14.68 -11.88 -12.95
N TRP A 123 15.50 -12.15 -11.93
CA TRP A 123 15.91 -11.17 -10.94
C TRP A 123 16.61 -9.97 -11.58
N ARG A 124 17.26 -10.15 -12.75
CA ARG A 124 17.92 -9.08 -13.49
C ARG A 124 16.92 -8.03 -13.97
N LEU A 125 15.76 -8.49 -14.44
CA LEU A 125 14.66 -7.60 -14.85
C LEU A 125 14.02 -6.94 -13.64
N ALA A 126 13.86 -7.67 -12.53
CA ALA A 126 13.29 -7.14 -11.30
C ALA A 126 14.12 -5.96 -10.74
N VAL A 127 15.46 -6.03 -10.82
CA VAL A 127 16.39 -4.98 -10.35
C VAL A 127 16.19 -3.64 -11.06
N LEU A 128 15.63 -3.61 -12.28
CA LEU A 128 15.38 -2.35 -12.98
C LEU A 128 14.38 -1.45 -12.23
N LEU A 129 13.43 -2.03 -11.50
CA LEU A 129 12.42 -1.25 -10.74
C LEU A 129 13.04 -0.39 -9.63
N PRO A 130 13.83 -0.92 -8.69
CA PRO A 130 14.48 -0.11 -7.67
C PRO A 130 15.50 0.88 -8.25
N ILE A 131 16.12 0.58 -9.40
CA ILE A 131 16.99 1.52 -10.12
C ILE A 131 16.17 2.72 -10.62
N ILE A 132 15.09 2.48 -11.37
CA ILE A 132 14.19 3.54 -11.85
C ILE A 132 13.64 4.33 -10.66
N PHE A 133 13.26 3.64 -9.59
CA PHE A 133 12.78 4.28 -8.37
C PHE A 133 13.81 5.26 -7.77
N ALA A 134 15.10 4.92 -7.77
CA ALA A 134 16.17 5.79 -7.28
C ALA A 134 16.34 7.07 -8.11
N PHE A 135 16.07 7.02 -9.42
CA PHE A 135 16.07 8.21 -10.28
C PHE A 135 14.82 9.08 -10.10
N VAL A 136 13.70 8.50 -9.66
CA VAL A 136 12.43 9.21 -9.53
C VAL A 136 12.29 9.88 -8.16
N HIS A 137 12.72 9.22 -7.07
CA HIS A 137 12.47 9.74 -5.73
C HIS A 137 13.51 9.31 -4.69
N ILE A 138 13.83 10.22 -3.77
CA ILE A 138 14.77 10.00 -2.66
C ILE A 138 14.35 8.85 -1.72
N TYR A 139 13.07 8.46 -1.75
CA TYR A 139 12.54 7.38 -0.89
C TYR A 139 12.97 5.99 -1.35
N ALA A 140 13.60 5.85 -2.51
CA ALA A 140 14.31 4.63 -2.86
C ALA A 140 15.40 4.28 -1.83
N LEU A 141 15.98 5.25 -1.13
CA LEU A 141 16.93 5.00 -0.04
C LEU A 141 16.34 4.15 1.08
N ALA A 142 15.02 4.21 1.32
CA ALA A 142 14.36 3.38 2.32
C ALA A 142 14.42 1.88 1.99
N MET A 143 14.64 1.50 0.71
CA MET A 143 14.75 0.10 0.32
C MET A 143 15.96 -0.60 0.95
N ILE A 144 17.05 0.12 1.21
CA ILE A 144 18.27 -0.44 1.81
C ILE A 144 17.98 -0.97 3.22
N PRO A 145 17.50 -0.16 4.19
CA PRO A 145 17.16 -0.67 5.51
C PRO A 145 15.98 -1.66 5.48
N ILE A 146 15.07 -1.57 4.51
CA ILE A 146 14.02 -2.59 4.31
C ILE A 146 14.65 -3.96 3.97
N TYR A 147 15.61 -4.02 3.04
CA TYR A 147 16.30 -5.26 2.69
C TYR A 147 17.13 -5.82 3.85
N LEU A 148 17.83 -4.95 4.59
CA LEU A 148 18.56 -5.36 5.79
C LEU A 148 17.64 -5.96 6.84
N LEU A 149 16.50 -5.33 7.11
CA LEU A 149 15.52 -5.80 8.08
C LEU A 149 14.82 -7.08 7.60
N TYR A 150 14.53 -7.21 6.30
CA TYR A 150 14.05 -8.46 5.70
C TYR A 150 15.04 -9.61 5.94
N MET A 151 16.34 -9.40 5.67
CA MET A 151 17.37 -10.40 5.94
C MET A 151 17.43 -10.77 7.42
N LEU A 152 17.29 -9.79 8.32
CA LEU A 152 17.24 -10.03 9.76
C LEU A 152 16.06 -10.94 10.13
N PHE A 153 14.84 -10.65 9.65
CA PHE A 153 13.67 -11.50 9.90
C PHE A 153 13.86 -12.93 9.37
N VAL A 154 14.39 -13.08 8.16
CA VAL A 154 14.67 -14.39 7.57
C VAL A 154 15.70 -15.18 8.39
N LYS A 155 16.76 -14.51 8.89
CA LYS A 155 17.80 -15.13 9.73
C LYS A 155 17.29 -15.51 11.11
N LEU A 156 16.52 -14.64 11.77
CA LEU A 156 15.92 -14.91 13.08
C LEU A 156 14.99 -16.13 13.04
N GLU A 157 14.26 -16.31 11.92
CA GLU A 157 13.36 -17.43 11.70
C GLU A 157 14.03 -18.65 11.04
N GLN A 158 15.38 -18.64 10.94
CA GLN A 158 16.20 -19.72 10.38
C GLN A 158 15.72 -20.19 8.99
N ARG A 159 15.21 -19.25 8.18
CA ARG A 159 14.75 -19.52 6.81
C ARG A 159 15.88 -19.30 5.82
N GLU A 160 15.87 -20.06 4.73
CA GLU A 160 16.84 -19.87 3.64
C GLU A 160 16.53 -18.62 2.81
N ILE A 161 17.59 -17.87 2.46
CA ILE A 161 17.55 -16.80 1.47
C ILE A 161 18.01 -17.41 0.15
N SER A 162 17.20 -17.28 -0.90
CA SER A 162 17.58 -17.71 -2.24
C SER A 162 18.65 -16.78 -2.82
N GLN A 163 19.48 -17.31 -3.72
CA GLN A 163 20.49 -16.49 -4.41
C GLN A 163 19.88 -15.31 -5.17
N ALA A 164 18.71 -15.50 -5.79
CA ALA A 164 17.99 -14.44 -6.48
C ALA A 164 17.59 -13.28 -5.53
N GLU A 165 17.08 -13.59 -4.33
CA GLU A 165 16.78 -12.59 -3.30
C GLU A 165 18.05 -11.84 -2.89
N LEU A 166 19.14 -12.57 -2.64
CA LEU A 166 20.41 -11.98 -2.22
C LEU A 166 20.98 -11.05 -3.29
N TYR A 167 21.05 -11.49 -4.55
CA TYR A 167 21.56 -10.69 -5.66
C TYR A 167 20.69 -9.47 -5.92
N PHE A 168 19.36 -9.63 -5.89
CA PHE A 168 18.45 -8.50 -6.01
C PHE A 168 18.73 -7.45 -4.92
N MET A 169 18.86 -7.85 -3.65
CA MET A 169 19.10 -6.91 -2.55
C MET A 169 20.45 -6.21 -2.67
N ILE A 170 21.53 -6.96 -2.92
CA ILE A 170 22.90 -6.40 -3.02
C ILE A 170 22.99 -5.44 -4.19
N ILE A 171 22.57 -5.87 -5.39
CA ILE A 171 22.71 -5.08 -6.62
C ILE A 171 21.79 -3.85 -6.55
N SER A 172 20.54 -4.01 -6.12
CA SER A 172 19.64 -2.86 -5.95
C SER A 172 20.20 -1.85 -4.96
N SER A 173 20.73 -2.30 -3.82
CA SER A 173 21.32 -1.40 -2.82
C SER A 173 22.55 -0.67 -3.34
N ALA A 174 23.45 -1.37 -4.04
CA ALA A 174 24.64 -0.77 -4.65
C ALA A 174 24.28 0.27 -5.70
N PHE A 175 23.30 -0.01 -6.57
CA PHE A 175 22.82 0.97 -7.55
C PHE A 175 22.12 2.16 -6.92
N ILE A 176 21.23 1.94 -5.95
CA ILE A 176 20.56 3.02 -5.22
C ILE A 176 21.63 3.95 -4.62
N LEU A 177 22.60 3.41 -3.88
CA LEU A 177 23.70 4.20 -3.32
C LEU A 177 24.50 4.92 -4.40
N GLY A 178 24.87 4.22 -5.48
CA GLY A 178 25.62 4.80 -6.60
C GLY A 178 24.92 5.98 -7.26
N VAL A 179 23.61 5.87 -7.51
CA VAL A 179 22.79 6.96 -8.06
C VAL A 179 22.83 8.19 -7.15
N PHE A 180 22.63 8.01 -5.83
CA PHE A 180 22.69 9.14 -4.90
C PHE A 180 24.10 9.71 -4.73
N THR A 181 25.16 8.89 -4.77
CA THR A 181 26.54 9.35 -4.75
C THR A 181 26.87 10.17 -6.01
N LEU A 182 26.41 9.74 -7.19
CA LEU A 182 26.58 10.50 -8.45
C LEU A 182 25.90 11.87 -8.36
N PHE A 183 24.68 11.93 -7.83
CA PHE A 183 23.97 13.20 -7.60
C PHE A 183 24.68 14.11 -6.60
N GLN A 184 25.38 13.55 -5.59
CA GLN A 184 26.17 14.34 -4.65
C GLN A 184 27.51 14.80 -5.22
N ALA A 185 28.13 14.02 -6.10
CA ALA A 185 29.43 14.32 -6.68
C ALA A 185 29.40 15.43 -7.74
N THR A 186 28.23 15.79 -8.27
CA THR A 186 28.08 16.84 -9.28
C THR A 186 27.55 18.14 -8.66
N PRO A 187 28.34 19.24 -8.64
CA PRO A 187 27.94 20.50 -7.99
C PRO A 187 26.63 21.09 -8.53
N ALA A 188 26.38 20.98 -9.84
CA ALA A 188 25.17 21.47 -10.49
C ALA A 188 23.92 20.66 -10.10
N LEU A 189 24.05 19.33 -9.99
CA LEU A 189 22.96 18.44 -9.57
C LEU A 189 22.70 18.54 -8.07
N LEU A 190 23.75 18.71 -7.26
CA LEU A 190 23.62 18.98 -5.83
C LEU A 190 22.84 20.27 -5.58
N LEU A 191 23.06 21.31 -6.40
CA LEU A 191 22.35 22.59 -6.30
C LEU A 191 20.86 22.45 -6.65
N ILE A 192 20.54 21.72 -7.73
CA ILE A 192 19.15 21.42 -8.15
C ILE A 192 18.44 20.55 -7.11
N VAL A 193 19.07 19.48 -6.64
CA VAL A 193 18.49 18.58 -5.63
C VAL A 193 18.33 19.29 -4.29
N LYS A 194 19.28 20.13 -3.88
CA LYS A 194 19.21 20.90 -2.63
C LYS A 194 18.16 22.01 -2.73
N GLU A 195 18.08 22.75 -3.83
CA GLU A 195 17.01 23.73 -4.04
C GLU A 195 15.64 23.06 -4.09
N TYR A 196 15.48 21.96 -4.82
CA TYR A 196 14.22 21.21 -4.91
C TYR A 196 13.81 20.62 -3.56
N ALA A 197 14.74 19.98 -2.85
CA ALA A 197 14.50 19.46 -1.50
C ALA A 197 14.13 20.58 -0.51
N VAL A 198 14.87 21.70 -0.51
CA VAL A 198 14.64 22.82 0.40
C VAL A 198 13.32 23.55 0.11
N THR A 199 13.00 23.79 -1.16
CA THR A 199 11.76 24.51 -1.54
C THR A 199 10.51 23.64 -1.43
N HIS A 200 10.56 22.35 -1.76
CA HIS A 200 9.37 21.50 -1.87
C HIS A 200 9.18 20.51 -0.71
N TYR A 201 10.23 20.17 0.03
CA TYR A 201 10.16 19.16 1.10
C TYR A 201 10.43 19.73 2.48
N TYR A 202 11.38 20.65 2.64
CA TYR A 202 11.65 21.26 3.95
C TYR A 202 10.59 22.28 4.39
N SER A 203 9.88 22.92 3.45
CA SER A 203 8.71 23.76 3.76
C SER A 203 7.53 22.96 4.33
N ILE A 204 7.36 21.70 3.89
CA ILE A 204 6.35 20.75 4.39
C ILE A 204 6.83 20.03 5.67
N ALA A 205 8.15 19.86 5.84
CA ALA A 205 8.74 19.25 7.05
C ALA A 205 8.58 20.10 8.33
N ALA A 206 8.19 21.38 8.20
CA ALA A 206 7.96 22.26 9.34
C ALA A 206 6.61 22.01 10.06
N GLU A 207 5.67 21.29 9.44
CA GLU A 207 4.48 20.85 10.14
C GLU A 207 4.77 19.58 10.93
N LYS A 208 4.68 19.66 12.26
CA LYS A 208 4.74 18.50 13.16
C LYS A 208 3.53 17.60 12.91
N VAL A 209 3.58 16.80 11.86
CA VAL A 209 2.54 15.82 11.54
C VAL A 209 2.78 14.61 12.44
N VAL A 210 1.97 14.50 13.51
CA VAL A 210 2.01 13.43 14.51
C VAL A 210 1.43 12.14 13.92
N LEU A 211 1.81 10.97 14.45
CA LEU A 211 1.23 9.65 14.08
C LEU A 211 -0.31 9.64 14.08
N HIS A 212 -0.94 10.45 14.93
CA HIS A 212 -2.39 10.70 14.96
C HIS A 212 -2.96 11.13 13.60
N THR A 213 -2.21 11.90 12.82
CA THR A 213 -2.61 12.33 11.48
C THR A 213 -2.68 11.15 10.49
N ALA A 214 -1.84 10.11 10.65
CA ALA A 214 -1.96 8.89 9.84
C ALA A 214 -3.29 8.16 10.09
N PHE A 215 -3.79 8.17 11.33
CA PHE A 215 -5.11 7.62 11.68
C PHE A 215 -6.26 8.45 11.11
N ILE A 216 -6.14 9.77 11.11
CA ILE A 216 -7.12 10.68 10.49
C ILE A 216 -7.13 10.48 8.95
N ILE A 217 -5.96 10.36 8.35
CA ILE A 217 -5.78 10.36 6.89
C ILE A 217 -6.17 9.02 6.25
N ALA A 218 -5.62 7.91 6.73
CA ALA A 218 -5.83 6.60 6.11
C ALA A 218 -7.06 5.88 6.67
N GLY A 219 -7.65 6.43 7.72
CA GLY A 219 -8.64 5.76 8.55
C GLY A 219 -7.99 4.78 9.52
N ALA A 220 -8.66 4.57 10.65
CA ALA A 220 -8.23 3.63 11.67
C ALA A 220 -8.21 2.17 11.17
N LEU A 221 -9.09 1.83 10.23
CA LEU A 221 -9.38 0.44 9.85
C LEU A 221 -8.20 -0.27 9.17
N PRO A 222 -7.54 0.28 8.12
CA PRO A 222 -6.35 -0.34 7.52
C PRO A 222 -5.21 -0.49 8.51
N ILE A 223 -5.09 0.43 9.48
CA ILE A 223 -4.05 0.40 10.51
C ILE A 223 -4.29 -0.75 11.49
N TYR A 224 -5.45 -0.79 12.14
CA TYR A 224 -5.77 -1.85 13.10
C TYR A 224 -5.71 -3.23 12.43
N LEU A 225 -6.41 -3.41 11.32
CA LEU A 225 -6.45 -4.70 10.63
C LEU A 225 -5.08 -5.09 10.03
N GLY A 226 -4.30 -4.11 9.59
CA GLY A 226 -2.94 -4.33 9.12
C GLY A 226 -2.00 -4.82 10.23
N PHE A 227 -2.06 -4.23 11.44
CA PHE A 227 -1.29 -4.71 12.59
C PHE A 227 -1.71 -6.09 13.06
N PHE A 228 -3.02 -6.39 13.09
CA PHE A 228 -3.48 -7.75 13.38
C PHE A 228 -3.05 -8.74 12.29
N GLY A 229 -3.08 -8.36 11.01
CA GLY A 229 -2.54 -9.15 9.92
C GLY A 229 -1.02 -9.37 10.01
N ALA A 230 -0.27 -8.36 10.45
CA ALA A 230 1.15 -8.45 10.74
C ALA A 230 1.43 -9.48 11.85
N TYR A 231 0.72 -9.37 12.97
CA TYR A 231 0.80 -10.32 14.08
C TYR A 231 0.49 -11.76 13.63
N GLU A 232 -0.60 -11.93 12.87
CA GLU A 232 -1.00 -13.24 12.35
C GLU A 232 0.04 -13.83 11.40
N SER A 233 0.66 -13.00 10.57
CA SER A 233 1.73 -13.42 9.66
C SER A 233 3.01 -13.86 10.39
N LEU A 234 3.32 -13.24 11.54
CA LEU A 234 4.43 -13.61 12.41
C LEU A 234 4.17 -14.94 13.12
N ILE A 235 2.98 -15.13 13.71
CA ILE A 235 2.60 -16.41 14.34
C ILE A 235 2.70 -17.56 13.32
N LYS A 236 2.17 -17.34 12.12
CA LYS A 236 2.21 -18.34 11.04
C LYS A 236 3.57 -18.44 10.34
N LYS A 237 4.56 -17.64 10.74
CA LYS A 237 5.92 -17.61 10.21
C LYS A 237 5.96 -17.57 8.68
N ARG A 238 5.12 -16.71 8.08
CA ARG A 238 4.97 -16.58 6.63
C ARG A 238 6.14 -15.78 6.05
N LYS A 239 7.09 -16.45 5.39
CA LYS A 239 8.25 -15.79 4.75
C LYS A 239 7.84 -14.67 3.79
N SER A 240 6.75 -14.87 3.03
CA SER A 240 6.21 -13.89 2.09
C SER A 240 5.75 -12.58 2.75
N ALA A 241 5.50 -12.56 4.07
CA ALA A 241 5.12 -11.36 4.79
C ALA A 241 6.32 -10.53 5.26
N TYR A 242 7.53 -11.09 5.33
CA TYR A 242 8.68 -10.41 5.95
C TYR A 242 9.09 -9.12 5.23
N VAL A 243 8.95 -9.04 3.90
CA VAL A 243 9.23 -7.80 3.17
C VAL A 243 8.22 -6.71 3.52
N LEU A 244 6.93 -7.08 3.67
CA LEU A 244 5.87 -6.15 4.08
C LEU A 244 6.06 -5.70 5.53
N LEU A 245 6.43 -6.62 6.43
CA LEU A 245 6.76 -6.29 7.82
C LEU A 245 7.97 -5.36 7.89
N ALA A 246 8.99 -5.58 7.06
CA ALA A 246 10.17 -4.72 7.00
C ALA A 246 9.79 -3.32 6.50
N CYS A 247 9.00 -3.21 5.44
CA CYS A 247 8.45 -1.93 4.97
C CYS A 247 7.67 -1.22 6.09
N MET A 248 6.73 -1.91 6.73
CA MET A 248 5.91 -1.36 7.81
C MET A 248 6.78 -0.79 8.93
N LEU A 249 7.78 -1.55 9.39
CA LEU A 249 8.63 -1.12 10.51
C LEU A 249 9.55 0.04 10.11
N ILE A 250 10.16 0.00 8.92
CA ILE A 250 11.05 1.08 8.46
C ILE A 250 10.28 2.39 8.34
N PHE A 251 9.09 2.40 7.72
CA PHE A 251 8.30 3.64 7.63
C PHE A 251 7.77 4.08 9.00
N LEU A 252 7.38 3.16 9.87
CA LEU A 252 6.98 3.49 11.24
C LEU A 252 8.12 4.17 12.01
N LEU A 253 9.33 3.61 11.98
CA LEU A 253 10.50 4.17 12.65
C LEU A 253 10.91 5.51 12.01
N ALA A 254 10.88 5.60 10.67
CA ALA A 254 11.21 6.84 9.97
C ALA A 254 10.25 7.99 10.34
N MET A 255 8.95 7.69 10.52
CA MET A 255 7.98 8.66 11.02
C MET A 255 8.20 8.96 12.51
N LEU A 256 8.41 7.94 13.35
CA LEU A 256 8.58 8.09 14.81
C LEU A 256 9.78 8.96 15.17
N PHE A 257 10.90 8.78 14.45
CA PHE A 257 12.13 9.55 14.65
C PHE A 257 12.17 10.84 13.81
N ASN A 258 11.07 11.20 13.13
CA ASN A 258 11.00 12.37 12.24
C ASN A 258 12.10 12.40 11.17
N ILE A 259 12.58 11.24 10.72
CA ILE A 259 13.53 11.13 9.59
C ILE A 259 12.82 11.50 8.29
N ILE A 260 11.53 11.16 8.17
CA ILE A 260 10.67 11.51 7.04
C ILE A 260 9.38 12.15 7.58
N PRO A 261 8.88 13.27 6.99
CA PRO A 261 7.61 13.86 7.38
C PRO A 261 6.47 12.84 7.28
N ALA A 262 5.64 12.75 8.33
CA ALA A 262 4.58 11.74 8.39
C ALA A 262 3.58 11.87 7.23
N ALA A 263 3.27 13.08 6.76
CA ALA A 263 2.40 13.29 5.60
C ALA A 263 2.89 12.54 4.34
N LEU A 264 4.21 12.49 4.13
CA LEU A 264 4.81 11.87 2.95
C LEU A 264 5.03 10.36 3.12
N ALA A 265 5.27 9.89 4.35
CA ALA A 265 5.50 8.48 4.66
C ALA A 265 4.20 7.69 4.90
N THR A 266 3.12 8.36 5.32
CA THR A 266 1.82 7.75 5.63
C THR A 266 1.28 6.89 4.49
N PRO A 267 1.31 7.30 3.20
CA PRO A 267 0.86 6.44 2.10
C PRO A 267 1.60 5.11 2.01
N TYR A 268 2.94 5.14 2.09
CA TYR A 268 3.77 3.94 2.04
C TYR A 268 3.45 3.00 3.20
N PHE A 269 3.37 3.55 4.41
CA PHE A 269 3.06 2.81 5.63
C PHE A 269 1.67 2.15 5.57
N THR A 270 0.65 2.92 5.20
CA THR A 270 -0.76 2.50 5.26
C THR A 270 -1.13 1.56 4.11
N LEU A 271 -0.55 1.71 2.92
CA LEU A 271 -0.73 0.75 1.82
C LEU A 271 -0.09 -0.60 2.14
N VAL A 272 1.06 -0.61 2.81
CA VAL A 272 1.70 -1.85 3.30
C VAL A 272 0.84 -2.53 4.36
N LEU A 273 0.29 -1.76 5.31
CA LEU A 273 -0.66 -2.28 6.29
C LEU A 273 -1.94 -2.83 5.66
N ALA A 274 -2.47 -2.14 4.63
CA ALA A 274 -3.59 -2.64 3.85
C ALA A 274 -3.24 -4.00 3.19
N GLY A 275 -2.03 -4.14 2.63
CA GLY A 275 -1.53 -5.42 2.13
C GLY A 275 -1.45 -6.51 3.20
N LEU A 276 -0.94 -6.19 4.39
CA LEU A 276 -0.83 -7.11 5.53
C LEU A 276 -2.19 -7.57 6.07
N SER A 277 -3.23 -6.74 5.99
CA SER A 277 -4.58 -7.09 6.44
C SER A 277 -5.16 -8.31 5.70
N GLY A 278 -4.67 -8.61 4.49
CA GLY A 278 -5.05 -9.80 3.73
C GLY A 278 -4.74 -11.11 4.45
N PHE A 279 -3.73 -11.14 5.34
CA PHE A 279 -3.40 -12.31 6.16
C PHE A 279 -4.42 -12.61 7.25
N LEU A 280 -5.21 -11.62 7.65
CA LEU A 280 -6.23 -11.73 8.70
C LEU A 280 -7.60 -12.16 8.16
N TYR A 281 -7.80 -12.11 6.84
CA TYR A 281 -9.12 -12.31 6.24
C TYR A 281 -9.77 -13.63 6.66
N LYS A 282 -9.00 -14.72 6.68
CA LYS A 282 -9.55 -16.05 6.98
C LYS A 282 -10.06 -16.11 8.42
N GLU A 283 -9.27 -15.62 9.37
CA GLU A 283 -9.59 -15.60 10.80
C GLU A 283 -10.77 -14.68 11.07
N LEU A 284 -10.79 -13.50 10.45
CA LEU A 284 -11.92 -12.57 10.55
C LEU A 284 -13.19 -13.21 9.97
N HIS A 285 -13.10 -13.88 8.83
CA HIS A 285 -14.23 -14.53 8.18
C HIS A 285 -14.76 -15.71 9.01
N GLU A 286 -13.88 -16.54 9.56
CA GLU A 286 -14.24 -17.65 10.45
C GLU A 286 -14.88 -17.15 11.74
N TRP A 287 -14.29 -16.12 12.37
CA TRP A 287 -14.87 -15.49 13.56
C TRP A 287 -16.27 -14.95 13.28
N LEU A 288 -16.46 -14.19 12.18
CA LEU A 288 -17.78 -13.69 11.80
C LEU A 288 -18.79 -14.82 11.55
N ARG A 289 -18.36 -15.95 10.97
CA ARG A 289 -19.23 -17.13 10.75
C ARG A 289 -19.68 -17.80 12.04
N THR A 290 -18.88 -17.77 13.10
CA THR A 290 -19.21 -18.35 14.42
C THR A 290 -20.10 -17.43 15.26
N THR A 291 -20.12 -16.13 14.99
CA THR A 291 -21.00 -15.19 15.70
C THR A 291 -22.46 -15.28 15.22
N ARG A 292 -23.40 -14.80 16.07
CA ARG A 292 -24.84 -14.68 15.74
C ARG A 292 -25.12 -13.86 14.47
N PHE A 293 -24.11 -13.14 13.98
CA PHE A 293 -24.13 -12.35 12.77
C PHE A 293 -23.97 -13.14 11.46
N LYS A 294 -23.84 -14.48 11.49
CA LYS A 294 -23.73 -15.32 10.28
C LYS A 294 -24.80 -15.00 9.22
N LYS A 295 -26.05 -14.78 9.63
CA LYS A 295 -27.17 -14.41 8.73
C LYS A 295 -27.09 -12.98 8.18
N HIS A 296 -26.29 -12.12 8.78
CA HIS A 296 -26.18 -10.70 8.45
C HIS A 296 -24.79 -10.33 7.97
N LEU A 297 -23.89 -11.31 7.77
CA LEU A 297 -22.53 -11.12 7.29
C LEU A 297 -22.50 -10.27 6.01
N ASN A 298 -23.40 -10.53 5.06
CA ASN A 298 -23.54 -9.70 3.86
C ASN A 298 -23.98 -8.27 4.20
N SER A 299 -24.99 -8.10 5.04
CA SER A 299 -25.47 -6.77 5.44
C SER A 299 -24.41 -6.00 6.21
N ILE A 300 -23.73 -6.60 7.18
CA ILE A 300 -22.66 -5.97 7.97
C ILE A 300 -21.47 -5.62 7.09
N PHE A 301 -21.12 -6.46 6.13
CA PHE A 301 -20.01 -6.20 5.22
C PHE A 301 -20.33 -5.10 4.20
N ILE A 302 -21.54 -5.10 3.64
CA ILE A 302 -22.04 -4.02 2.78
C ILE A 302 -22.18 -2.72 3.58
N ILE A 303 -22.73 -2.76 4.79
CA ILE A 303 -22.91 -1.60 5.67
C ILE A 303 -21.56 -1.06 6.12
N SER A 304 -20.61 -1.89 6.56
CA SER A 304 -19.27 -1.42 6.95
C SER A 304 -18.52 -0.80 5.78
N SER A 305 -18.62 -1.40 4.58
CA SER A 305 -18.06 -0.80 3.35
C SER A 305 -18.75 0.51 2.99
N ALA A 306 -20.09 0.58 3.10
CA ALA A 306 -20.89 1.78 2.88
C ALA A 306 -20.63 2.86 3.94
N VAL A 307 -20.33 2.49 5.18
CA VAL A 307 -19.96 3.38 6.28
C VAL A 307 -18.54 3.88 6.08
N VAL A 308 -17.58 3.06 5.64
CA VAL A 308 -16.23 3.52 5.27
C VAL A 308 -16.31 4.49 4.09
N LEU A 309 -17.16 4.22 3.10
CA LEU A 309 -17.48 5.14 2.01
C LEU A 309 -18.12 6.44 2.52
N ALA A 310 -19.16 6.33 3.34
CA ALA A 310 -19.88 7.47 3.87
C ALA A 310 -18.97 8.33 4.75
N LEU A 311 -18.14 7.73 5.61
CA LEU A 311 -17.15 8.43 6.43
C LEU A 311 -16.05 9.07 5.59
N GLY A 312 -15.58 8.40 4.53
CA GLY A 312 -14.63 8.99 3.58
C GLY A 312 -15.22 10.21 2.86
N ILE A 313 -16.50 10.15 2.49
CA ILE A 313 -17.25 11.27 1.90
C ILE A 313 -17.51 12.37 2.93
N LEU A 314 -17.97 12.02 4.14
CA LEU A 314 -18.35 12.96 5.21
C LEU A 314 -17.14 13.71 5.77
N HIS A 315 -16.02 13.00 5.98
CA HIS A 315 -14.74 13.60 6.37
C HIS A 315 -14.29 14.65 5.33
N ARG A 316 -14.53 14.39 4.04
CA ARG A 316 -14.22 15.35 2.97
C ARG A 316 -15.15 16.56 2.98
N ILE A 317 -16.45 16.38 3.25
CA ILE A 317 -17.40 17.51 3.38
C ILE A 317 -16.99 18.42 4.55
N ILE A 318 -16.66 17.84 5.70
CA ILE A 318 -16.32 18.60 6.92
C ILE A 318 -14.99 19.37 6.77
N PHE A 319 -13.97 18.76 6.16
CA PHE A 319 -12.66 19.40 5.95
C PHE A 319 -12.57 20.29 4.68
N MET A 320 -13.62 20.37 3.87
CA MET A 320 -13.73 21.37 2.79
C MET A 320 -14.49 22.63 3.22
N SER A 321 -15.24 22.57 4.33
CA SER A 321 -15.97 23.69 4.92
C SER A 321 -15.19 24.48 5.98
N ALA A 322 -13.96 24.07 6.29
CA ALA A 322 -13.03 24.72 7.21
C ALA A 322 -11.79 25.18 6.44
#